data_AF-A0A4P5UWT9-F1
#
_entry.id   AF-A0A4P5UWT9-F1
#
_cell.length_a   1.000
_cell.length_b   1.000
_cell.length_c   1.000
_cell.angle_alpha   90.00
_cell.angle_beta   90.00
_cell.angle_gamma   90.00
#
_symmetry.space_group_name_H-M   'P 1'
#
loop_
_entity.id
_entity.type
_entity.pdbx_description
1 polymer ?
#
loop_
_entity_poly.entity_id
_entity_poly.type
_entity_poly.pdbx_seq_one_letter_code
_entity_poly.pdbx_strand_id
1 'polypeptide(L)'
;MKVVINTCYGGFGLSEAALEDYKNRAGITDPNFGYWQIPRDNEHLVAMVEEGVNIDGQFSELKIVEVPDDVNWYIEEYDGIEHVAERHRTWS
;
A
#
# COMPACT_ATOMS: atom_id res chain seq x y z
N MET A 1 1.58 6.17 12.52
CA MET A 1 1.69 4.97 11.68
C MET A 1 2.08 5.34 10.25
N LYS A 2 2.53 4.36 9.45
CA LYS A 2 2.92 4.54 8.04
C LYS A 2 1.95 3.80 7.14
N VAL A 3 1.51 4.46 6.07
CA VAL A 3 0.58 3.91 5.08
C VAL A 3 1.19 4.03 3.69
N VAL A 4 1.15 2.96 2.92
CA VAL A 4 1.65 2.92 1.54
C VAL A 4 0.51 3.20 0.57
N ILE A 5 0.71 4.20 -0.27
CA ILE A 5 -0.21 4.64 -1.31
C ILE A 5 0.45 4.55 -2.68
N ASN A 6 -0.36 4.50 -3.72
CA ASN A 6 0.06 4.67 -5.10
C ASN A 6 -0.11 6.11 -5.58
N THR A 7 0.88 6.65 -6.29
CA THR A 7 0.84 7.99 -6.87
C THR A 7 0.90 8.00 -8.40
N CYS A 8 0.82 6.84 -9.05
CA CYS A 8 0.85 6.70 -10.51
C CYS A 8 -0.53 6.36 -11.10
N TYR A 9 -0.77 6.77 -12.35
CA TYR A 9 -1.94 6.36 -13.10
C TYR A 9 -1.89 4.85 -13.39
N GLY A 10 -2.93 4.11 -13.00
CA GLY A 10 -3.02 2.64 -13.15
C GLY A 10 -3.37 1.90 -11.86
N GLY A 11 -3.05 2.50 -10.70
CA GLY A 11 -3.43 2.01 -9.39
C GLY A 11 -2.33 1.25 -8.64
N PHE A 12 -2.62 0.87 -7.40
CA PHE A 12 -1.68 0.17 -6.54
C PHE A 12 -1.30 -1.21 -7.09
N GLY A 13 -0.01 -1.48 -7.19
CA GLY A 13 0.52 -2.75 -7.67
C GLY A 13 1.94 -2.98 -7.17
N LEU A 14 2.29 -4.24 -7.00
CA LEU A 14 3.66 -4.68 -6.74
C LEU A 14 4.22 -5.38 -7.97
N SER A 15 5.53 -5.28 -8.19
CA SER A 15 6.23 -6.15 -9.14
C SER A 15 6.09 -7.61 -8.70
N GLU A 16 6.22 -8.57 -9.63
CA GLU A 16 6.17 -10.01 -9.28
C GLU A 16 7.25 -10.36 -8.23
N ALA A 17 8.46 -9.82 -8.39
CA ALA A 17 9.56 -10.02 -7.46
C ALA A 17 9.24 -9.46 -6.05
N ALA A 18 8.62 -8.28 -5.99
CA ALA A 18 8.21 -7.68 -4.73
C ALA A 18 7.06 -8.45 -4.06
N LEU A 19 6.08 -8.93 -4.82
CA LEU A 19 5.00 -9.75 -4.26
C LEU A 19 5.55 -11.07 -3.68
N GLU A 20 6.52 -11.71 -4.35
CA GLU A 20 7.18 -12.91 -3.83
C GLU A 20 8.03 -12.61 -2.59
N ASP A 21 8.77 -11.50 -2.56
CA ASP A 21 9.50 -11.07 -1.36
C ASP A 21 8.55 -10.80 -0.19
N TYR A 22 7.42 -10.11 -0.45
CA TYR A 22 6.39 -9.88 0.55
C TYR A 22 5.84 -11.20 1.12
N LYS A 23 5.50 -12.17 0.25
CA LYS A 23 5.01 -13.49 0.68
C LYS A 23 6.04 -14.20 1.56
N ASN A 24 7.33 -14.14 1.20
CA ASN A 24 8.41 -14.73 1.99
C ASN A 24 8.53 -14.08 3.38
N ARG A 25 8.46 -12.75 3.46
CA ARG A 25 8.50 -12.01 4.74
C ARG A 25 7.30 -12.33 5.63
N ALA A 26 6.11 -12.40 5.03
CA ALA A 26 4.85 -12.65 5.73
C ALA A 26 4.54 -14.15 5.97
N GLY A 27 5.37 -15.07 5.46
CA GLY A 27 5.15 -16.52 5.57
C GLY A 27 3.93 -17.04 4.78
N ILE A 28 3.56 -16.36 3.69
CA ILE A 28 2.41 -16.70 2.86
C ILE A 28 2.82 -17.72 1.80
N THR A 29 2.07 -18.82 1.72
CA THR A 29 2.32 -19.92 0.77
C THR A 29 1.21 -20.09 -0.27
N ASP A 30 0.13 -19.31 -0.17
CA ASP A 30 -1.00 -19.39 -1.10
C ASP A 30 -0.59 -18.82 -2.47
N PRO A 31 -0.63 -19.63 -3.56
CA PRO A 31 -0.31 -19.17 -4.90
C PRO A 31 -1.30 -18.14 -5.43
N ASN A 32 -2.53 -18.07 -4.87
CA ASN A 32 -3.54 -17.09 -5.27
C ASN A 32 -3.44 -15.77 -4.50
N PHE A 33 -2.48 -15.65 -3.57
CA PHE A 33 -2.29 -14.42 -2.83
C PHE A 33 -1.77 -13.30 -3.74
N GLY A 34 -2.54 -12.23 -3.84
CA GLY A 34 -2.20 -11.05 -4.63
C GLY A 34 -1.96 -9.80 -3.78
N TYR A 35 -1.33 -8.79 -4.38
CA TYR A 35 -0.99 -7.54 -3.71
C TYR A 35 -2.23 -6.77 -3.19
N TRP A 36 -3.41 -6.98 -3.80
CA TRP A 36 -4.68 -6.36 -3.38
C TRP A 36 -5.18 -6.85 -2.02
N GLN A 37 -4.61 -7.94 -1.49
CA GLN A 37 -4.91 -8.46 -0.15
C GLN A 37 -4.02 -7.87 0.94
N ILE A 38 -2.97 -7.14 0.56
CA ILE A 38 -2.00 -6.60 1.50
C ILE A 38 -2.60 -5.35 2.18
N PRO A 39 -2.66 -5.30 3.52
CA PRO A 39 -3.03 -4.08 4.23
C PRO A 39 -2.03 -2.95 3.93
N ARG A 40 -2.53 -1.73 3.68
CA ARG A 40 -1.69 -0.59 3.26
C ARG A 40 -0.74 -0.10 4.36
N ASP A 41 -1.01 -0.46 5.60
CA ASP A 41 -0.21 -0.20 6.79
C ASP A 41 0.63 -1.40 7.26
N ASN A 42 0.70 -2.47 6.44
CA ASN A 42 1.45 -3.66 6.82
C ASN A 42 2.95 -3.38 6.97
N GLU A 43 3.55 -3.86 8.06
CA GLU A 43 4.96 -3.61 8.39
C GLU A 43 5.94 -4.10 7.33
N HIS A 44 5.68 -5.24 6.68
CA HIS A 44 6.55 -5.75 5.63
C HIS A 44 6.44 -4.91 4.36
N LEU A 45 5.23 -4.46 4.02
CA LEU A 45 5.00 -3.57 2.88
C LEU A 45 5.72 -2.23 3.09
N VAL A 46 5.59 -1.64 4.28
CA VAL A 46 6.27 -0.39 4.64
C VAL A 46 7.78 -0.58 4.59
N ALA A 47 8.31 -1.62 5.23
CA ALA A 47 9.76 -1.90 5.24
C ALA A 47 10.32 -2.07 3.83
N MET A 48 9.61 -2.79 2.96
CA MET A 48 10.02 -2.93 1.56
C MET A 48 10.12 -1.56 0.90
N VAL A 49 9.08 -0.71 0.99
CA VAL A 49 9.09 0.63 0.35
C VAL A 49 10.21 1.52 0.88
N GLU A 50 10.60 1.37 2.15
CA GLU A 50 11.77 2.05 2.72
C GLU A 50 13.12 1.55 2.18
N GLU A 51 13.23 0.25 1.90
CA GLU A 51 14.42 -0.37 1.29
C GLU A 51 14.60 0.04 -0.19
N GLY A 52 13.50 0.35 -0.89
CA GLY A 52 13.51 1.20 -2.08
C GLY A 52 13.98 0.58 -3.41
N VAL A 53 13.98 -0.75 -3.57
CA VAL A 53 14.43 -1.39 -4.83
C VAL A 53 13.34 -2.24 -5.47
N ASN A 54 12.85 -1.78 -6.64
CA ASN A 54 12.03 -2.54 -7.60
C ASN A 54 10.71 -3.11 -7.05
N ILE A 55 10.02 -2.26 -6.29
CA ILE A 55 8.80 -2.65 -5.57
C ILE A 55 7.57 -2.41 -6.44
N ASP A 56 7.63 -1.34 -7.23
CA ASP A 56 6.55 -0.88 -8.07
C ASP A 56 6.21 -1.89 -9.17
N GLY A 57 4.93 -2.16 -9.35
CA GLY A 57 4.40 -2.77 -10.57
C GLY A 57 4.55 -1.86 -11.80
N GLN A 58 4.22 -2.40 -12.98
CA GLN A 58 4.40 -1.74 -14.28
C GLN A 58 3.73 -0.37 -14.41
N PHE A 59 2.64 -0.13 -13.67
CA PHE A 59 1.82 1.09 -13.73
C PHE A 59 1.54 1.65 -12.32
N SER A 60 2.51 1.54 -11.42
CA SER A 60 2.40 2.03 -10.05
C SER A 60 3.65 2.81 -9.64
N GLU A 61 3.50 3.67 -8.66
CA GLU A 61 4.60 4.35 -7.96
C GLU A 61 4.21 4.43 -6.49
N LEU A 62 4.88 3.65 -5.64
CA LEU A 62 4.51 3.49 -4.25
C LEU A 62 5.25 4.50 -3.36
N LYS A 63 4.49 5.10 -2.44
CA LYS A 63 4.99 6.10 -1.50
C LYS A 63 4.43 5.86 -0.11
N ILE A 64 5.25 6.18 0.89
CA ILE A 64 4.83 6.18 2.30
C ILE A 64 4.26 7.54 2.70
N VAL A 65 3.14 7.51 3.40
CA VAL A 65 2.51 8.65 4.08
C VAL A 65 2.49 8.36 5.57
N GLU A 66 2.91 9.35 6.37
CA GLU A 66 2.79 9.29 7.83
C GLU A 66 1.41 9.79 8.26
N VAL A 67 0.73 8.98 9.07
CA VAL A 67 -0.60 9.26 9.62
C VAL A 67 -0.51 9.19 11.14
N PRO A 68 -1.09 10.12 11.91
CA PRO A 68 -1.11 10.02 13.37
C PRO A 68 -1.79 8.73 13.84
N ASP A 69 -1.29 8.13 14.93
CA ASP A 69 -1.77 6.80 15.40
C ASP A 69 -3.22 6.80 15.91
N ASP A 70 -3.74 7.96 16.29
CA ASP A 70 -5.10 8.16 16.82
C ASP A 70 -6.13 8.56 15.77
N VAL A 71 -5.71 8.68 14.50
CA VAL A 71 -6.57 9.09 13.39
C VAL A 71 -7.22 7.88 12.72
N ASN A 72 -8.55 7.91 12.59
CA ASN A 72 -9.29 6.98 11.74
C ASN A 72 -9.15 7.43 10.29
N TRP A 73 -8.49 6.63 9.46
CA TRP A 73 -8.18 6.98 8.08
C TRP A 73 -8.78 5.98 7.07
N TYR A 74 -8.81 6.39 5.81
CA TYR A 74 -9.10 5.53 4.67
C TYR A 74 -8.31 6.00 3.43
N ILE A 75 -8.18 5.12 2.43
CA ILE A 75 -7.66 5.50 1.12
C ILE A 75 -8.79 6.09 0.29
N GLU A 76 -8.58 7.29 -0.19
CA GLU A 76 -9.37 7.88 -1.27
C GLU A 76 -8.53 7.84 -2.55
N GLU A 77 -9.17 7.56 -3.68
CA GLU A 77 -8.49 7.31 -4.94
C GLU A 77 -9.24 7.99 -6.08
N TYR A 78 -8.48 8.61 -6.97
CA TYR A 78 -8.98 9.17 -8.22
C TYR A 78 -7.98 8.93 -9.36
N ASP A 79 -8.37 8.08 -10.32
CA ASP A 79 -7.59 7.70 -11.50
C ASP A 79 -6.25 7.00 -11.19
N GLY A 80 -6.27 6.13 -10.18
CA GLY A 80 -5.13 5.42 -9.64
C GLY A 80 -4.31 6.23 -8.63
N ILE A 81 -4.46 7.55 -8.60
CA ILE A 81 -3.75 8.42 -7.65
C ILE A 81 -4.48 8.35 -6.31
N GLU A 82 -3.82 7.75 -5.34
CA GLU A 82 -4.32 7.56 -3.99
C GLU A 82 -3.85 8.69 -3.06
N HIS A 83 -4.70 9.07 -2.10
CA HIS A 83 -4.30 9.84 -0.93
C HIS A 83 -4.97 9.29 0.32
N VAL A 84 -4.32 9.52 1.47
CA VAL A 84 -4.90 9.16 2.77
C VAL A 84 -5.82 10.29 3.24
N ALA A 85 -7.06 9.95 3.57
CA ALA A 85 -8.04 10.88 4.10
C ALA A 85 -8.48 10.47 5.52
N GLU A 86 -8.69 11.45 6.39
CA GLU A 86 -9.28 11.22 7.70
C GLU A 86 -10.80 11.05 7.59
N ARG A 87 -11.33 10.07 8.31
CA ARG A 87 -12.77 9.82 8.39
C ARG A 87 -13.41 10.79 9.39
N HIS A 88 -13.98 11.87 8.88
CA HIS A 88 -14.75 12.81 9.70
C HIS A 88 -16.19 12.35 9.95
N ARG A 89 -16.78 12.84 11.04
CA ARG A 89 -18.23 12.68 11.31
C ARG A 89 -19.02 13.61 10.40
N THR A 90 -20.11 13.09 9.85
CA THR A 90 -21.09 13.87 9.09
C THR A 90 -22.39 13.96 9.88
N TRP A 91 -23.05 15.12 9.84
CA TRP A 91 -24.36 15.36 10.45
C TRP A 91 -25.30 15.89 9.36
N SER A 92 -26.59 15.56 9.46
CA SER A 92 -27.67 16.01 8.57
C SER A 92 -28.67 16.88 9.31
#